data_AF-A0A0F0GRU4-F1
#
_entry.id   AF-A0A0F0GRU4-F1
#
_cell.length_a   1.000
_cell.length_b   1.000
_cell.length_c   1.000
_cell.angle_alpha   90.00
_cell.angle_beta   90.00
_cell.angle_gamma   90.00
#
_symmetry.space_group_name_H-M   'P 1'
#
loop_
_entity.id
_entity.type
_entity.pdbx_description
1 polymer ?
#
loop_
_entity_poly.entity_id
_entity_poly.type
_entity_poly.pdbx_seq_one_letter_code
_entity_poly.pdbx_strand_id
1 'polypeptide(L)'
;MVAPTTVVQVGAPRRDAWDTVVVDGGRWEQFSSGPAWTLGELHGAARWIPVEPADVRSTPIMHGDRQVGVSFWREGTGEAGPVPADARPMPLPNRTFHVSAESDVDGRVVLHTRDGATVHLDGPAFARVVGNNETFRAVGDFRRSGPIALAVSTPLAGRSWGRDFHQVLNREFAVENPVHQPRGEAALRRGADGAPVVWSQDGWTVHDRTADVSELVVRPATGPDMGSGRMSRSGGEPSSSLSEPGRLHGVD
;
A
#
# COMPACT_ATOMS: atom_id res chain seq x y z
N MET A 1 21.34 7.86 -2.82
CA MET A 1 22.22 6.76 -3.29
C MET A 1 21.36 5.53 -3.51
N VAL A 2 21.48 4.85 -4.64
CA VAL A 2 20.81 3.57 -4.86
C VAL A 2 21.91 2.52 -4.94
N ALA A 3 21.79 1.44 -4.18
CA ALA A 3 22.76 0.37 -4.18
C ALA A 3 22.05 -0.99 -4.32
N PRO A 4 22.62 -1.92 -5.10
CA PRO A 4 22.12 -3.29 -5.17
C PRO A 4 22.40 -4.00 -3.84
N THR A 5 21.51 -4.89 -3.41
CA THR A 5 21.74 -5.72 -2.21
C THR A 5 22.67 -6.91 -2.48
N THR A 6 23.01 -7.16 -3.75
CA THR A 6 23.91 -8.22 -4.19
C THR A 6 24.90 -7.69 -5.25
N VAL A 7 25.80 -8.57 -5.71
CA VAL A 7 26.91 -8.21 -6.59
C VAL A 7 26.43 -7.93 -8.01
N VAL A 8 26.53 -6.67 -8.45
CA VAL A 8 26.36 -6.32 -9.87
C VAL A 8 27.64 -6.63 -10.64
N GLN A 9 27.55 -7.51 -11.63
CA GLN A 9 28.60 -7.73 -12.62
C GLN A 9 28.32 -6.90 -13.88
N VAL A 10 29.33 -6.15 -14.34
CA VAL A 10 29.33 -5.50 -15.65
C VAL A 10 30.37 -6.22 -16.50
N GLY A 11 29.96 -6.74 -17.66
CA GLY A 11 30.86 -7.45 -18.56
C GLY A 11 30.32 -7.44 -19.98
N ALA A 12 31.19 -7.68 -20.96
CA ALA A 12 30.81 -7.75 -22.37
C ALA A 12 30.30 -9.17 -22.70
N PRO A 13 28.98 -9.38 -22.91
CA PRO A 13 28.44 -10.72 -23.19
C PRO A 13 28.77 -11.20 -24.62
N ARG A 14 29.26 -10.31 -25.50
CA ARG A 14 29.76 -10.64 -26.84
C ARG A 14 31.11 -9.98 -27.06
N ARG A 15 31.97 -10.65 -27.85
CA ARG A 15 33.37 -10.25 -28.10
C ARG A 15 33.54 -8.82 -28.63
N ASP A 16 32.49 -8.26 -29.23
CA ASP A 16 32.51 -6.96 -29.90
C ASP A 16 31.35 -6.02 -29.50
N ALA A 17 30.69 -6.28 -28.36
CA ALA A 17 29.61 -5.42 -27.85
C ALA A 17 29.74 -5.22 -26.32
N TRP A 18 29.82 -3.96 -25.91
CA TRP A 18 29.66 -3.55 -24.52
C TRP A 18 28.16 -3.47 -24.22
N ASP A 19 27.61 -4.49 -23.58
CA ASP A 19 26.28 -4.41 -22.97
C ASP A 19 26.45 -4.28 -21.45
N THR A 20 25.67 -3.40 -20.83
CA THR A 20 25.53 -3.40 -19.37
C THR A 20 24.36 -4.31 -19.02
N VAL A 21 24.67 -5.55 -18.62
CA VAL A 21 23.65 -6.52 -18.20
C VAL A 21 23.76 -6.71 -16.70
N VAL A 22 22.68 -6.44 -15.98
CA VAL A 22 22.58 -6.75 -14.54
C VAL A 22 22.20 -8.22 -14.42
N VAL A 23 23.16 -9.07 -14.05
CA VAL A 23 22.99 -10.53 -13.95
C VAL A 23 22.28 -10.92 -12.65
N ASP A 24 22.65 -10.29 -11.54
CA ASP A 24 22.01 -10.39 -10.24
C ASP A 24 22.17 -9.03 -9.53
N GLY A 25 21.12 -8.21 -9.54
CA GLY A 25 21.10 -6.94 -8.80
C GLY A 25 20.44 -7.07 -7.42
N GLY A 26 19.95 -8.27 -7.08
CA GLY A 26 19.12 -8.49 -5.92
C GLY A 26 17.94 -7.50 -5.90
N ARG A 27 17.63 -6.99 -4.71
CA ARG A 27 16.75 -5.84 -4.55
C ARG A 27 17.60 -4.58 -4.64
N TRP A 28 17.14 -3.60 -5.39
CA TRP A 28 17.74 -2.27 -5.37
C TRP A 28 17.17 -1.49 -4.18
N GLU A 29 18.04 -1.04 -3.29
CA GLU A 29 17.66 -0.27 -2.11
C GLU A 29 18.17 1.17 -2.22
N GLN A 30 17.32 2.10 -1.80
CA GLN A 30 17.62 3.52 -1.83
C GLN A 30 18.04 3.98 -0.43
N PHE A 31 19.24 4.53 -0.33
CA PHE A 31 19.80 5.14 0.86
C PHE A 31 19.90 6.65 0.66
N SER A 32 19.27 7.42 1.55
CA SER A 32 19.38 8.88 1.56
C SER A 32 19.80 9.34 2.96
N SER A 33 20.83 10.19 3.03
CA SER A 33 21.24 10.90 4.26
C SER A 33 20.58 12.29 4.39
N GLY A 34 19.67 12.65 3.48
CA GLY A 34 18.81 13.83 3.51
C GLY A 34 17.34 13.47 3.20
N PRO A 35 16.42 14.44 3.01
CA PRO A 35 15.05 14.14 2.58
C PRO A 35 15.11 13.23 1.36
N ALA A 36 14.59 12.01 1.49
CA ALA A 36 14.77 10.99 0.45
C ALA A 36 14.09 11.46 -0.83
N TRP A 37 14.89 11.86 -1.82
CA TRP A 37 14.42 12.09 -3.17
C TRP A 37 13.63 10.86 -3.62
N THR A 38 12.50 11.04 -4.28
CA THR A 38 11.78 9.93 -4.90
C THR A 38 12.07 9.88 -6.39
N LEU A 39 11.80 8.74 -7.02
CA LEU A 39 11.79 8.66 -8.48
C LEU A 39 10.38 8.94 -8.98
N GLY A 40 10.26 9.79 -9.99
CA GLY A 40 9.02 10.02 -10.73
C GLY A 40 9.25 9.85 -12.21
N GLU A 41 8.24 9.32 -12.91
CA GLU A 41 8.28 9.19 -14.36
C GLU A 41 7.82 10.51 -14.99
N LEU A 42 8.62 11.07 -15.90
CA LEU A 42 8.29 12.32 -16.56
C LEU A 42 7.09 12.11 -17.48
N HIS A 43 6.03 12.92 -17.32
CA HIS A 43 4.85 12.83 -18.16
C HIS A 43 5.21 13.04 -19.64
N GLY A 44 4.72 12.17 -20.53
CA GLY A 44 5.01 12.20 -21.96
C GLY A 44 6.40 11.70 -22.38
N ALA A 45 7.21 11.19 -21.44
CA ALA A 45 8.51 10.59 -21.74
C ALA A 45 8.72 9.31 -20.93
N ALA A 46 9.23 8.24 -21.55
CA ALA A 46 9.62 7.01 -20.85
C ALA A 46 10.96 7.21 -20.08
N ARG A 47 11.01 8.21 -19.20
CA ARG A 47 12.20 8.64 -18.47
C ARG A 47 11.84 8.89 -17.01
N TRP A 48 12.65 8.31 -16.11
CA TRP A 48 12.58 8.59 -14.69
C TRP A 48 13.51 9.74 -14.31
N ILE A 49 13.03 10.63 -13.45
CA ILE A 49 13.81 11.73 -12.89
C ILE A 49 13.75 11.68 -11.36
N PRO A 50 14.81 12.14 -10.68
CA PRO A 50 14.72 12.41 -9.25
C PRO A 50 13.73 13.55 -9.00
N VAL A 51 12.93 13.41 -7.95
CA VAL A 51 11.97 14.40 -7.49
C VAL A 51 12.25 14.65 -6.01
N GLU A 52 12.65 15.86 -5.67
CA GLU A 52 12.74 16.27 -4.28
C GLU A 52 11.32 16.54 -3.75
N PRO A 53 10.89 15.90 -2.65
CA PRO A 53 9.55 16.12 -2.10
C PRO A 53 9.23 17.59 -1.82
N ALA A 54 10.24 18.36 -1.41
CA ALA A 54 10.09 19.79 -1.13
C ALA A 54 9.77 20.60 -2.39
N ASP A 55 10.16 20.13 -3.58
CA ASP A 55 9.94 20.82 -4.85
C ASP A 55 8.59 20.50 -5.49
N VAL A 56 7.82 19.57 -4.93
CA VAL A 56 6.46 19.31 -5.36
C VAL A 56 5.55 20.47 -4.94
N ARG A 57 4.84 21.06 -5.90
CA ARG A 57 3.83 22.09 -5.64
C ARG A 57 2.64 21.47 -4.91
N SER A 58 2.17 22.16 -3.88
CA SER A 58 0.98 21.77 -3.13
C SER A 58 0.34 23.00 -2.48
N THR A 59 -0.94 22.88 -2.14
CA THR A 59 -1.71 23.90 -1.44
C THR A 59 -2.38 23.31 -0.19
N PRO A 60 -2.50 24.08 0.90
CA PRO A 60 -3.16 23.59 2.10
C PRO A 60 -4.69 23.51 1.89
N ILE A 61 -5.30 22.41 2.33
CA ILE A 61 -6.75 22.27 2.44
C ILE A 61 -7.19 22.84 3.78
N MET A 62 -8.10 23.81 3.76
CA MET A 62 -8.52 24.57 4.94
C MET A 62 -9.99 24.28 5.32
N HIS A 63 -10.24 24.16 6.62
CA HIS A 63 -11.56 24.20 7.25
C HIS A 63 -11.59 25.34 8.27
N GLY A 64 -12.22 26.46 7.92
CA GLY A 64 -12.02 27.71 8.64
C GLY A 64 -10.53 28.09 8.62
N ASP A 65 -9.98 28.43 9.78
CA ASP A 65 -8.55 28.75 9.94
C ASP A 65 -7.66 27.51 10.16
N ARG A 66 -8.26 26.31 10.20
CA ARG A 66 -7.55 25.07 10.45
C ARG A 66 -7.16 24.39 9.16
N GLN A 67 -5.87 24.08 9.02
CA GLN A 67 -5.38 23.19 7.99
C GLN A 67 -5.77 21.74 8.29
N VAL A 68 -6.43 21.09 7.34
CA VAL A 68 -6.99 19.74 7.47
C VAL A 68 -6.49 18.79 6.38
N GLY A 69 -5.61 19.24 5.50
CA GLY A 69 -5.07 18.40 4.44
C GLY A 69 -4.16 19.14 3.48
N VAL A 70 -3.73 18.45 2.45
CA VAL A 70 -2.90 18.96 1.36
C VAL A 70 -3.50 18.57 0.01
N SER A 71 -3.46 19.52 -0.92
CA SER A 71 -3.85 19.33 -2.31
C SER A 71 -2.65 19.48 -3.22
N PHE A 72 -2.46 18.53 -4.13
CA PHE A 72 -1.40 18.51 -5.15
C PHE A 72 -1.93 18.85 -6.55
N TRP A 73 -3.18 19.28 -6.65
CA TRP A 73 -3.75 19.77 -7.89
C TRP A 73 -2.95 20.95 -8.43
N ARG A 74 -3.01 21.14 -9.76
CA ARG A 74 -2.45 22.35 -10.35
C ARG A 74 -3.18 23.57 -9.78
N GLU A 75 -2.41 24.57 -9.38
CA GLU A 75 -2.99 25.81 -8.89
C GLU A 75 -3.89 26.45 -9.97
N GLY A 76 -5.12 26.79 -9.59
CA GLY A 76 -6.10 27.42 -10.48
C GLY A 76 -6.91 26.49 -11.38
N THR A 77 -6.72 25.16 -11.34
CA THR A 77 -7.57 24.22 -12.11
C THR A 77 -8.86 23.81 -11.38
N GLY A 78 -8.94 24.05 -10.07
CA GLY A 78 -10.07 23.64 -9.22
C GLY A 78 -10.07 22.13 -8.95
N GLU A 79 -10.40 21.71 -7.73
CA GLU A 79 -10.47 20.28 -7.38
C GLU A 79 -11.71 19.64 -8.02
N ALA A 80 -11.48 18.85 -9.07
CA ALA A 80 -12.42 18.03 -9.86
C ALA A 80 -13.73 18.68 -10.36
N GLY A 81 -14.24 18.11 -11.46
CA GLY A 81 -15.50 18.51 -12.11
C GLY A 81 -16.77 18.17 -11.32
N PRO A 82 -17.95 18.36 -11.92
CA PRO A 82 -19.23 18.10 -11.27
C PRO A 82 -19.32 16.68 -10.71
N VAL A 83 -19.82 16.56 -9.48
CA VAL A 83 -19.96 15.28 -8.77
C VAL A 83 -21.02 14.41 -9.47
N PRO A 84 -20.70 13.16 -9.86
CA PRO A 84 -21.67 12.23 -10.42
C PRO A 84 -22.86 11.99 -9.47
N ALA A 85 -24.06 11.78 -10.02
CA ALA A 85 -25.27 11.61 -9.22
C ALA A 85 -25.25 10.36 -8.32
N ASP A 86 -24.46 9.35 -8.70
CA ASP A 86 -24.24 8.09 -7.99
C ASP A 86 -23.07 8.15 -6.99
N ALA A 87 -22.36 9.28 -6.91
CA ALA A 87 -21.24 9.46 -5.99
C ALA A 87 -21.68 9.32 -4.52
N ARG A 88 -20.87 8.60 -3.74
CA ARG A 88 -21.15 8.30 -2.34
C ARG A 88 -20.26 9.13 -1.43
N PRO A 89 -20.82 10.01 -0.57
CA PRO A 89 -20.02 10.73 0.41
C PRO A 89 -19.47 9.76 1.45
N MET A 90 -18.23 9.96 1.88
CA MET A 90 -17.65 9.22 2.99
C MET A 90 -17.89 9.98 4.31
N PRO A 91 -18.59 9.41 5.30
CA PRO A 91 -18.64 9.98 6.63
C PRO A 91 -17.25 9.82 7.27
N LEU A 92 -16.54 10.94 7.38
CA LEU A 92 -15.18 10.99 7.93
C LEU A 92 -15.18 11.66 9.30
N PRO A 93 -14.35 11.20 10.26
CA PRO A 93 -14.14 11.91 11.51
C PRO A 93 -13.62 13.34 11.31
N ASN A 94 -13.97 14.28 12.21
CA ASN A 94 -13.52 15.68 12.17
C ASN A 94 -11.99 15.90 12.21
N ARG A 95 -11.21 14.84 12.46
CA ARG A 95 -9.75 14.87 12.50
C ARG A 95 -9.10 14.17 11.31
N THR A 96 -9.86 13.82 10.27
CA THR A 96 -9.31 13.25 9.05
C THR A 96 -8.33 14.23 8.40
N PHE A 97 -7.21 13.69 7.92
CA PHE A 97 -6.28 14.42 7.09
C PHE A 97 -6.57 14.11 5.62
N HIS A 98 -6.86 15.14 4.83
CA HIS A 98 -7.22 14.99 3.43
C HIS A 98 -6.00 15.10 2.53
N VAL A 99 -5.88 14.21 1.55
CA VAL A 99 -4.86 14.28 0.49
C VAL A 99 -5.59 14.28 -0.83
N SER A 100 -5.48 15.37 -1.58
CA SER A 100 -6.08 15.47 -2.92
C SER A 100 -5.00 15.54 -3.98
N ALA A 101 -5.18 14.85 -5.09
CA ALA A 101 -4.26 14.92 -6.22
C ALA A 101 -4.99 14.63 -7.55
N GLU A 102 -4.42 15.13 -8.64
CA GLU A 102 -4.77 14.68 -9.98
C GLU A 102 -4.18 13.29 -10.23
N SER A 103 -4.88 12.48 -11.02
CA SER A 103 -4.36 11.23 -11.56
C SER A 103 -4.73 11.10 -13.03
N ASP A 104 -3.83 10.49 -13.80
CA ASP A 104 -3.96 10.33 -15.24
C ASP A 104 -4.89 9.15 -15.58
N VAL A 105 -5.25 8.98 -16.86
CA VAL A 105 -6.18 7.94 -17.34
C VAL A 105 -5.70 6.51 -17.04
N ASP A 106 -4.40 6.33 -16.79
CA ASP A 106 -3.79 5.05 -16.43
C ASP A 106 -3.76 4.82 -14.91
N GLY A 107 -4.28 5.74 -14.12
CA GLY A 107 -4.38 5.65 -12.66
C GLY A 107 -3.10 6.02 -11.90
N ARG A 108 -2.10 6.60 -12.57
CA ARG A 108 -0.92 7.16 -11.90
C ARG A 108 -1.18 8.56 -11.37
N VAL A 109 -0.67 8.88 -10.18
CA VAL A 109 -0.82 10.21 -9.59
C VAL A 109 0.08 11.19 -10.31
N VAL A 110 -0.50 12.33 -10.71
CA VAL A 110 0.18 13.42 -11.41
C VAL A 110 0.57 14.49 -10.41
N LEU A 111 1.84 14.90 -10.44
CA LEU A 111 2.34 16.01 -9.64
C LEU A 111 3.08 17.02 -10.51
N HIS A 112 3.09 18.27 -10.03
CA HIS A 112 3.82 19.36 -10.65
C HIS A 112 4.93 19.83 -9.73
N THR A 113 6.15 19.87 -10.24
CA THR A 113 7.31 20.40 -9.53
C THR A 113 7.43 21.92 -9.73
N ARG A 114 8.19 22.59 -8.87
CA ARG A 114 8.40 24.04 -8.94
C ARG A 114 9.05 24.48 -10.25
N ASP A 115 9.96 23.67 -10.80
CA ASP A 115 10.63 23.86 -12.09
C ASP A 115 9.73 23.61 -13.31
N GLY A 116 8.48 23.20 -13.09
CA GLY A 116 7.48 23.02 -14.14
C GLY A 116 7.41 21.61 -14.73
N ALA A 117 8.21 20.66 -14.25
CA ALA A 117 8.04 19.27 -14.66
C ALA A 117 6.70 18.72 -14.16
N THR A 118 6.12 17.82 -14.97
CA THR A 118 4.95 17.02 -14.59
C THR A 118 5.40 15.58 -14.49
N VAL A 119 5.17 14.97 -13.34
CA VAL A 119 5.67 13.62 -13.04
C VAL A 119 4.56 12.70 -12.57
N HIS A 120 4.67 11.43 -12.91
CA HIS A 120 3.83 10.35 -12.44
C HIS A 120 4.51 9.60 -11.31
N LEU A 121 3.78 9.41 -10.21
CA LEU A 121 4.25 8.65 -9.04
C LEU A 121 3.38 7.44 -8.77
N ASP A 122 4.01 6.39 -8.26
CA ASP A 122 3.34 5.24 -7.63
C ASP A 122 3.01 5.53 -6.14
N GLY A 123 2.33 4.59 -5.49
CA GLY A 123 1.91 4.71 -4.10
C GLY A 123 3.08 4.98 -3.14
N PRO A 124 4.17 4.18 -3.16
CA PRO A 124 5.35 4.42 -2.34
C PRO A 124 6.00 5.80 -2.56
N ALA A 125 6.21 6.22 -3.80
CA ALA A 125 6.79 7.51 -4.12
C ALA A 125 5.90 8.66 -3.63
N PHE A 126 4.60 8.56 -3.85
CA PHE A 126 3.64 9.57 -3.41
C PHE A 126 3.53 9.65 -1.88
N ALA A 127 3.62 8.53 -1.16
CA ALA A 127 3.67 8.52 0.30
C ALA A 127 4.87 9.30 0.85
N ARG A 128 6.03 9.22 0.18
CA ARG A 128 7.21 10.03 0.56
C ARG A 128 6.99 11.51 0.31
N VAL A 129 6.34 11.87 -0.80
CA VAL A 129 5.96 13.27 -1.08
C VAL A 129 5.03 13.80 0.02
N VAL A 130 3.97 13.04 0.34
CA VAL A 130 3.01 13.40 1.40
C VAL A 130 3.70 13.50 2.76
N GLY A 131 4.47 12.49 3.16
CA GLY A 131 5.14 12.46 4.47
C GLY A 131 6.21 13.53 4.67
N ASN A 132 6.81 14.03 3.58
CA ASN A 132 7.76 15.15 3.63
C ASN A 132 7.09 16.53 3.51
N ASN A 133 5.80 16.60 3.17
CA ASN A 133 5.09 17.86 3.02
C ASN A 133 4.97 18.61 4.36
N GLU A 134 5.18 19.93 4.33
CA GLU A 134 5.14 20.77 5.53
C GLU A 134 3.79 20.73 6.23
N THR A 135 2.68 20.72 5.48
CA THR A 135 1.30 20.57 5.99
C THR A 135 1.14 19.29 6.78
N PHE A 136 1.65 18.20 6.23
CA PHE A 136 1.55 16.88 6.83
C PHE A 136 2.40 16.83 8.11
N ARG A 137 3.63 17.33 8.05
CA ARG A 137 4.53 17.41 9.21
C ARG A 137 4.02 18.30 10.33
N ALA A 138 3.32 19.38 10.00
CA ALA A 138 2.74 20.31 10.97
C ALA A 138 1.67 19.66 11.86
N VAL A 139 1.10 18.51 11.46
CA VAL A 139 0.21 17.71 12.31
C VAL A 139 0.94 17.23 13.58
N GLY A 140 2.26 16.98 13.51
CA GLY A 140 3.11 16.61 14.63
C GLY A 140 2.90 15.18 15.14
N ASP A 141 1.75 14.91 15.76
CA ASP A 141 1.39 13.61 16.33
C ASP A 141 0.16 13.02 15.63
N PHE A 142 0.39 12.25 14.57
CA PHE A 142 -0.66 11.57 13.82
C PHE A 142 -1.44 10.54 14.66
N ARG A 143 -0.89 10.03 15.77
CA ARG A 143 -1.61 9.09 16.65
C ARG A 143 -2.87 9.71 17.27
N ARG A 144 -2.92 11.04 17.36
CA ARG A 144 -4.08 11.81 17.85
C ARG A 144 -4.99 12.31 16.73
N SER A 145 -4.62 12.07 15.47
CA SER A 145 -5.36 12.45 14.28
C SER A 145 -6.31 11.32 13.83
N GLY A 146 -7.25 11.66 12.96
CA GLY A 146 -8.15 10.70 12.33
C GLY A 146 -7.45 9.93 11.19
N PRO A 147 -8.21 9.24 10.33
CA PRO A 147 -7.63 8.55 9.19
C PRO A 147 -7.09 9.55 8.14
N ILE A 148 -6.41 9.03 7.13
CA ILE A 148 -6.03 9.77 5.92
C ILE A 148 -7.02 9.41 4.83
N ALA A 149 -7.60 10.41 4.16
CA ALA A 149 -8.52 10.20 3.05
C ALA A 149 -7.91 10.70 1.74
N LEU A 150 -7.83 9.81 0.75
CA LEU A 150 -7.36 10.15 -0.59
C LEU A 150 -8.52 10.61 -1.48
N ALA A 151 -8.30 11.65 -2.27
CA ALA A 151 -9.23 12.13 -3.29
C ALA A 151 -8.45 12.27 -4.61
N VAL A 152 -8.74 11.40 -5.58
CA VAL A 152 -8.00 11.28 -6.84
C VAL A 152 -8.94 11.22 -8.04
N SER A 153 -8.64 11.99 -9.09
CA SER A 153 -9.56 12.26 -10.20
C SER A 153 -9.86 11.05 -11.08
N THR A 154 -9.02 10.03 -11.08
CA THR A 154 -9.19 8.77 -11.80
C THR A 154 -8.89 7.58 -10.88
N PRO A 155 -9.43 6.38 -11.14
CA PRO A 155 -9.14 5.20 -10.31
C PRO A 155 -7.65 4.88 -10.31
N LEU A 156 -7.08 4.68 -9.11
CA LEU A 156 -5.65 4.43 -8.95
C LEU A 156 -5.22 3.07 -9.53
N ALA A 157 -4.05 3.06 -10.16
CA ALA A 157 -3.50 1.90 -10.83
C ALA A 157 -3.11 0.78 -9.85
N GLY A 158 -3.66 -0.42 -10.07
CA GLY A 158 -3.23 -1.62 -9.37
C GLY A 158 -3.82 -1.79 -7.96
N ARG A 159 -4.01 -3.05 -7.57
CA ARG A 159 -4.67 -3.41 -6.30
C ARG A 159 -3.85 -3.06 -5.06
N SER A 160 -2.53 -2.93 -5.20
CA SER A 160 -1.63 -2.70 -4.07
C SER A 160 -1.35 -1.23 -3.76
N TRP A 161 -1.77 -0.30 -4.63
CA TRP A 161 -1.36 1.11 -4.55
C TRP A 161 -1.56 1.71 -3.15
N GLY A 162 -2.78 1.61 -2.59
CA GLY A 162 -3.07 2.20 -1.28
C GLY A 162 -2.44 1.46 -0.11
N ARG A 163 -2.22 0.16 -0.25
CA ARG A 163 -1.49 -0.65 0.74
C ARG A 163 -0.04 -0.22 0.79
N ASP A 164 0.60 -0.08 -0.37
CA ASP A 164 2.02 0.24 -0.48
C ASP A 164 2.26 1.70 -0.05
N PHE A 165 1.33 2.62 -0.37
CA PHE A 165 1.28 3.98 0.18
C PHE A 165 1.20 3.99 1.72
N HIS A 166 0.24 3.27 2.31
CA HIS A 166 0.08 3.17 3.75
C HIS A 166 1.31 2.56 4.44
N GLN A 167 1.92 1.55 3.82
CA GLN A 167 3.10 0.88 4.37
C GLN A 167 4.32 1.82 4.45
N VAL A 168 4.52 2.70 3.45
CA VAL A 168 5.57 3.72 3.50
C VAL A 168 5.29 4.78 4.57
N LEU A 169 4.05 5.28 4.67
CA LEU A 169 3.66 6.20 5.74
C LEU A 169 3.93 5.63 7.14
N ASN A 170 3.60 4.35 7.33
CA ASN A 170 3.84 3.65 8.58
C ASN A 170 5.34 3.52 8.89
N ARG A 171 6.12 3.02 7.95
CA ARG A 171 7.54 2.68 8.16
C ARG A 171 8.46 3.88 8.23
N GLU A 172 8.26 4.86 7.36
CA GLU A 172 9.17 6.00 7.19
C GLU A 172 8.74 7.22 8.01
N PHE A 173 7.45 7.36 8.31
CA PHE A 173 6.89 8.55 8.97
C PHE A 173 6.17 8.24 10.29
N ALA A 174 6.18 6.98 10.74
CA ALA A 174 5.46 6.52 11.94
C ALA A 174 3.97 6.91 11.94
N VAL A 175 3.37 7.04 10.75
CA VAL A 175 1.96 7.35 10.59
C VAL A 175 1.20 6.06 10.40
N GLU A 176 0.46 5.72 11.43
CA GLU A 176 -0.11 4.39 11.56
C GLU A 176 -1.64 4.38 11.39
N ASN A 177 -2.18 5.52 11.00
CA ASN A 177 -3.59 5.81 10.82
C ASN A 177 -4.09 5.12 9.55
N PRO A 178 -5.36 4.65 9.52
CA PRO A 178 -5.93 4.06 8.32
C PRO A 178 -5.89 5.02 7.12
N VAL A 179 -5.61 4.49 5.94
CA VAL A 179 -5.72 5.20 4.66
C VAL A 179 -6.97 4.71 3.93
N HIS A 180 -7.87 5.64 3.61
CA HIS A 180 -9.02 5.39 2.75
C HIS A 180 -8.64 5.68 1.30
N GLN A 181 -8.51 4.62 0.51
CA GLN A 181 -8.30 4.68 -0.93
C GLN A 181 -9.67 4.60 -1.65
N PRO A 182 -9.97 5.48 -2.62
CA PRO A 182 -11.18 5.37 -3.41
C PRO A 182 -11.11 4.14 -4.34
N ARG A 183 -12.25 3.47 -4.55
CA ARG A 183 -12.38 2.33 -5.49
C ARG A 183 -12.68 2.75 -6.94
N GLY A 184 -12.95 4.03 -7.16
CA GLY A 184 -13.20 4.65 -8.46
C GLY A 184 -12.72 6.10 -8.44
N GLU A 185 -13.30 6.96 -9.28
CA GLU A 185 -13.05 8.40 -9.23
C GLU A 185 -13.47 8.99 -7.88
N ALA A 186 -12.72 9.96 -7.39
CA ALA A 186 -13.00 10.64 -6.14
C ALA A 186 -12.55 12.10 -6.17
N ALA A 187 -13.29 12.96 -5.48
CA ALA A 187 -12.85 14.32 -5.28
C ALA A 187 -13.27 14.90 -3.94
N LEU A 188 -12.70 16.06 -3.66
CA LEU A 188 -13.08 16.91 -2.55
C LEU A 188 -14.12 17.92 -2.99
N ARG A 189 -15.07 18.19 -2.10
CA ARG A 189 -15.96 19.34 -2.20
C ARG A 189 -16.06 20.04 -0.86
N ARG A 190 -16.46 21.30 -0.88
CA ARG A 190 -16.80 22.01 0.34
C ARG A 190 -18.22 21.65 0.78
N GLY A 191 -18.35 21.20 2.03
CA GLY A 191 -19.61 20.97 2.71
C GLY A 191 -20.34 22.28 3.04
N ALA A 192 -21.60 22.17 3.46
CA ALA A 192 -22.43 23.32 3.81
C ALA A 192 -21.87 24.14 5.00
N ASP A 193 -21.15 23.46 5.90
CA ASP A 193 -20.45 24.03 7.04
C ASP A 193 -19.01 24.52 6.69
N GLY A 194 -18.60 24.40 5.44
CA GLY A 194 -17.24 24.73 5.00
C GLY A 194 -16.23 23.59 5.16
N ALA A 195 -16.60 22.46 5.76
CA ALA A 195 -15.72 21.31 5.94
C ALA A 195 -15.47 20.58 4.61
N PRO A 196 -14.28 20.01 4.36
CA PRO A 196 -14.06 19.15 3.21
C PRO A 196 -14.91 17.87 3.32
N VAL A 197 -15.64 17.56 2.26
CA VAL A 197 -16.37 16.31 2.08
C VAL A 197 -15.73 15.56 0.93
N VAL A 198 -15.27 14.33 1.20
CA VAL A 198 -14.74 13.44 0.16
C VAL A 198 -15.87 12.56 -0.35
N TRP A 199 -15.96 12.41 -1.67
CA TRP A 199 -16.85 11.45 -2.32
C TRP A 199 -16.04 10.49 -3.18
N SER A 200 -16.62 9.32 -3.46
CA SER A 200 -16.07 8.34 -4.39
C SER A 200 -17.22 7.72 -5.19
N GLN A 201 -16.95 7.38 -6.45
CA GLN A 201 -17.87 6.67 -7.32
C GLN A 201 -18.21 5.28 -6.76
N ASP A 202 -17.17 4.49 -6.43
CA ASP A 202 -17.31 3.07 -6.07
C ASP A 202 -17.05 2.78 -4.58
N GLY A 203 -17.04 3.82 -3.76
CA GLY A 203 -16.75 3.70 -2.33
C GLY A 203 -15.25 3.56 -2.04
N TRP A 204 -14.92 2.85 -0.97
CA TRP A 204 -13.60 2.96 -0.32
C TRP A 204 -13.00 1.60 0.04
N THR A 205 -11.70 1.50 -0.11
CA THR A 205 -10.86 0.45 0.48
C THR A 205 -10.06 1.06 1.62
N VAL A 206 -10.08 0.41 2.79
CA VAL A 206 -9.34 0.84 3.96
C VAL A 206 -8.06 0.03 4.07
N HIS A 207 -6.93 0.72 4.19
CA HIS A 207 -5.62 0.13 4.44
C HIS A 207 -5.17 0.55 5.83
N ASP A 208 -4.97 -0.44 6.70
CA ASP A 208 -4.50 -0.24 8.07
C ASP A 208 -3.48 -1.34 8.44
N ARG A 209 -2.98 -1.31 9.67
CA ARG A 209 -2.01 -2.31 10.16
C ARG A 209 -2.59 -3.72 10.30
N THR A 210 -3.91 -3.84 10.47
CA THR A 210 -4.60 -5.12 10.60
C THR A 210 -4.93 -5.77 9.26
N ALA A 211 -4.92 -5.00 8.16
CA ALA A 211 -5.14 -5.50 6.82
C ALA A 211 -4.11 -6.55 6.36
N ASP A 212 -2.91 -6.57 6.96
CA ASP A 212 -1.87 -7.60 6.70
C ASP A 212 -1.98 -8.83 7.62
N VAL A 213 -2.95 -8.91 8.54
CA VAL A 213 -3.09 -10.03 9.50
C VAL A 213 -4.48 -10.67 9.39
N SER A 214 -4.70 -11.49 8.34
CA SER A 214 -5.23 -12.87 8.42
C SER A 214 -5.79 -13.36 7.08
N GLU A 215 -5.08 -14.27 6.42
CA GLU A 215 -5.65 -15.60 6.18
C GLU A 215 -4.73 -16.60 6.89
N LEU A 216 -4.78 -16.58 8.24
CA LEU A 216 -4.28 -17.73 8.99
C LEU A 216 -5.31 -18.83 8.74
N VAL A 217 -5.03 -19.71 7.78
CA VAL A 217 -5.76 -20.97 7.62
C VAL A 217 -5.59 -21.75 8.92
N VAL A 218 -6.53 -21.56 9.85
CA VAL A 218 -6.72 -22.51 10.94
C VAL A 218 -7.28 -23.76 10.29
N ARG A 219 -6.39 -24.66 9.87
CA ARG A 219 -6.79 -26.06 9.73
C ARG A 219 -7.30 -26.47 11.10
N PRO A 220 -8.53 -26.97 11.25
CA PRO A 220 -8.93 -27.56 12.51
C PRO A 220 -7.86 -28.60 12.85
N ALA A 221 -7.28 -28.45 14.04
CA ALA A 221 -6.43 -29.49 14.59
C ALA A 221 -7.26 -30.76 14.57
N THR A 222 -6.85 -31.74 13.75
CA THR A 222 -7.28 -33.11 13.92
C THR A 222 -6.90 -33.46 15.34
N GLY A 223 -7.89 -33.46 16.24
CA GLY A 223 -7.68 -33.70 17.65
C GLY A 223 -7.00 -35.05 17.83
N PRO A 224 -6.13 -35.20 18.85
CA PRO A 224 -5.58 -36.50 19.17
C PRO A 224 -6.72 -37.44 19.57
N ASP A 225 -6.78 -38.57 18.89
CA ASP A 225 -7.61 -39.72 19.19
C ASP A 225 -7.37 -40.14 20.65
N MET A 226 -8.34 -39.82 21.52
CA MET A 226 -8.30 -40.15 22.93
C MET A 226 -9.66 -40.73 23.33
N GLY A 227 -9.68 -42.03 23.56
CA GLY A 227 -10.54 -42.62 24.58
C GLY A 227 -11.55 -43.65 24.12
N SER A 228 -11.13 -44.74 23.45
CA SER A 228 -11.88 -46.00 23.57
C SER A 228 -11.59 -46.62 24.94
N GLY A 229 -12.41 -46.29 25.93
CA GLY A 229 -12.28 -46.80 27.29
C GLY A 229 -13.59 -46.76 28.06
N ARG A 230 -14.56 -47.61 27.68
CA ARG A 230 -15.70 -47.94 28.54
C ARG A 230 -15.81 -49.46 28.70
N MET A 231 -15.57 -49.92 29.93
CA MET A 231 -15.83 -51.29 30.38
C MET A 231 -17.34 -51.55 30.53
N SER A 232 -17.82 -52.73 30.10
CA SER A 232 -18.52 -53.71 30.96
C SER A 232 -19.10 -54.91 30.19
N ARG A 233 -18.53 -56.09 30.49
CA ARG A 233 -19.07 -57.46 30.63
C ARG A 233 -20.28 -57.93 29.78
N SER A 234 -20.07 -59.05 29.10
CA SER A 234 -20.76 -60.38 29.20
C SER A 234 -20.40 -61.15 27.91
N GLY A 235 -19.57 -62.19 27.92
CA GLY A 235 -19.83 -63.53 28.45
C GLY A 235 -19.88 -64.52 27.26
N GLY A 236 -18.99 -65.52 27.24
CA GLY A 236 -19.05 -66.63 26.27
C GLY A 236 -17.74 -66.95 25.56
N GLU A 237 -16.84 -67.67 26.24
CA GLU A 237 -15.96 -68.67 25.60
C GLU A 237 -16.79 -69.93 25.25
N PRO A 238 -16.24 -70.97 24.58
CA PRO A 238 -14.91 -71.12 23.96
C PRO A 238 -15.02 -71.62 22.51
N SER A 239 -13.92 -71.77 21.78
CA SER A 239 -13.26 -73.07 21.49
C SER A 239 -12.99 -73.06 19.97
N SER A 240 -11.88 -73.53 19.40
CA SER A 240 -10.86 -74.45 19.84
C SER A 240 -9.60 -74.28 18.96
N SER A 241 -8.47 -74.70 19.53
CA SER A 241 -7.46 -75.58 18.91
C SER A 241 -6.69 -75.08 17.69
N LEU A 242 -5.41 -74.73 17.87
CA LEU A 242 -4.23 -75.62 17.83
C LEU A 242 -3.68 -75.81 16.40
N SER A 243 -2.51 -75.22 16.13
CA SER A 243 -1.24 -75.95 15.91
C SER A 243 -0.29 -75.14 15.01
N GLU A 244 0.85 -74.79 15.60
CA GLU A 244 2.18 -74.53 15.05
C GLU A 244 2.63 -75.44 13.87
N PRO A 245 3.86 -75.31 13.32
CA PRO A 245 4.83 -74.19 13.33
C PRO A 245 5.44 -73.94 11.92
N GLY A 246 6.35 -72.96 11.78
CA GLY A 246 7.44 -73.15 10.79
C GLY A 246 8.05 -71.92 10.13
N ARG A 247 9.25 -71.59 10.63
CA ARG A 247 10.46 -71.17 9.89
C ARG A 247 10.51 -69.83 9.14
N LEU A 248 11.47 -69.05 9.63
CA LEU A 248 12.27 -68.02 8.98
C LEU A 248 13.04 -68.52 7.74
N HIS A 249 13.10 -67.67 6.71
CA HIS A 249 14.25 -67.35 5.86
C HIS A 249 14.00 -65.91 5.35
N GLY A 250 14.88 -64.91 5.48
CA GLY A 250 16.20 -64.80 4.85
C GLY A 250 15.99 -64.64 3.34
N VAL A 251 16.41 -63.60 2.62
CA VAL A 251 17.65 -62.80 2.65
C VAL A 251 17.48 -61.66 1.63
N ASP A 252 18.23 -60.57 1.86
CA ASP A 252 18.72 -59.51 0.95
C ASP A 252 17.81 -58.91 -0.15
#